data_AF-A0A7W8D449-F1
#
_entry.id   AF-A0A7W8D449-F1
#
_cell.length_a   1.000
_cell.length_b   1.000
_cell.length_c   1.000
_cell.angle_alpha   90.00
_cell.angle_beta   90.00
_cell.angle_gamma   90.00
#
_symmetry.space_group_name_H-M   'P 1'
#
loop_
_entity.id
_entity.type
_entity.pdbx_description
1 polymer ?
#
loop_
_entity_poly.entity_id
_entity_poly.type
_entity_poly.pdbx_seq_one_letter_code
_entity_poly.pdbx_strand_id
1 'polypeptide(L)'
;MKRTATYLAVAALLLPTLALADARVRVVHAAPFADSLDGTSVTVRVNGADTLTNVEFGDFTDYLDLPPGDYTLDVLPTGTTTVAMTADVTLADNTDYTVFATGNGTLQPLALQAVVDDNTAPAAGNLKLRVVHAAPFADSTDGTRVSVRTDIGAVVGGLADVPFFAASPYLEIPAGNYDLKVATPDGSANLIDATPVDLPAGAILDVVAVGDGVNQPLGFLALPLGPLATETPVDGSASGHWYVPGLTTTGLAFSPMPQQNRLVGSWYGWTADGEQVYYSLDSAGSLSGDGEANGGFDGESAVFTVNALSGGSFLSEDDVTATPVGTLTVDFADCRTAAATYAFEDGPTGDFDLVNITPLPGCAPSAE
;
A
#
# COMPACT_ATOMS: atom_id res chain seq x y z
N MET A 1 -33.95 -88.48 -9.69
CA MET A 1 -34.23 -87.04 -9.64
C MET A 1 -32.94 -86.30 -9.26
N LYS A 2 -32.19 -85.79 -10.23
CA LYS A 2 -31.06 -84.87 -9.99
C LYS A 2 -31.55 -83.47 -10.34
N ARG A 3 -31.66 -82.58 -9.35
CA ARG A 3 -32.05 -81.18 -9.51
C ARG A 3 -30.79 -80.38 -9.87
N THR A 4 -30.74 -79.86 -11.09
CA THR A 4 -29.70 -78.92 -11.54
C THR A 4 -30.13 -77.52 -11.12
N ALA A 5 -29.34 -76.86 -10.27
CA ALA A 5 -29.55 -75.46 -9.89
C ALA A 5 -28.76 -74.56 -10.84
N THR A 6 -29.47 -73.74 -11.61
CA THR A 6 -28.91 -72.71 -12.48
C THR A 6 -28.62 -71.48 -11.63
N TYR A 7 -27.35 -71.08 -11.51
CA TYR A 7 -26.95 -69.84 -10.88
C TYR A 7 -26.96 -68.72 -11.93
N LEU A 8 -27.85 -67.74 -11.74
CA LEU A 8 -27.80 -66.46 -12.47
C LEU A 8 -26.62 -65.64 -11.90
N ALA A 9 -25.59 -65.42 -12.71
CA ALA A 9 -24.57 -64.43 -12.41
C ALA A 9 -25.14 -63.04 -12.73
N VAL A 10 -25.50 -62.28 -11.70
CA VAL A 10 -25.77 -60.84 -11.83
C VAL A 10 -24.43 -60.13 -11.86
N ALA A 11 -24.01 -59.67 -13.04
CA ALA A 11 -22.87 -58.77 -13.17
C ALA A 11 -23.30 -57.38 -12.67
N ALA A 12 -22.85 -56.99 -11.47
CA ALA A 12 -22.98 -55.63 -10.99
C ALA A 12 -22.01 -54.75 -11.80
N LEU A 13 -22.57 -53.85 -12.63
CA LEU A 13 -21.81 -52.82 -13.32
C LEU A 13 -21.36 -51.80 -12.27
N LEU A 14 -20.11 -51.88 -11.80
CA LEU A 14 -19.50 -50.77 -11.06
C LEU A 14 -19.27 -49.63 -12.06
N LEU A 15 -20.14 -48.63 -12.04
CA LEU A 15 -19.84 -47.34 -12.65
C LEU A 15 -18.72 -46.70 -11.81
N PRO A 16 -17.61 -46.24 -12.40
CA PRO A 16 -16.64 -45.46 -11.65
C PRO A 16 -17.35 -44.17 -11.22
N THR A 17 -17.52 -43.99 -9.90
CA THR A 17 -17.80 -42.68 -9.35
C THR A 17 -16.60 -41.80 -9.68
N LEU A 18 -16.77 -40.80 -10.54
CA LEU A 18 -15.81 -39.71 -10.62
C LEU A 18 -15.71 -39.13 -9.21
N ALA A 19 -14.55 -39.32 -8.57
CA ALA A 19 -14.21 -38.57 -7.37
C ALA A 19 -13.83 -37.16 -7.86
N LEU A 20 -14.83 -36.27 -7.88
CA LEU A 20 -14.58 -34.85 -8.05
C LEU A 20 -13.84 -34.38 -6.80
N ALA A 21 -12.75 -33.63 -6.96
CA ALA A 21 -12.21 -32.88 -5.85
C ALA A 21 -13.12 -31.66 -5.60
N ASP A 22 -13.13 -31.18 -4.37
CA ASP A 22 -13.87 -29.96 -4.08
C ASP A 22 -13.17 -28.76 -4.73
N ALA A 23 -13.96 -27.79 -5.19
CA ALA A 23 -13.47 -26.44 -5.42
C ALA A 23 -13.19 -25.78 -4.06
N ARG A 24 -12.24 -24.84 -4.01
CA ARG A 24 -11.93 -24.12 -2.78
C ARG A 24 -12.20 -22.64 -2.96
N VAL A 25 -12.92 -22.03 -2.03
CA VAL A 25 -13.29 -20.61 -2.12
C VAL A 25 -12.86 -19.86 -0.87
N ARG A 26 -12.08 -18.80 -1.05
CA ARG A 26 -11.83 -17.77 -0.06
C ARG A 26 -12.73 -16.57 -0.34
N VAL A 27 -13.32 -16.00 0.70
CA VAL A 27 -14.09 -14.73 0.59
C VAL A 27 -13.29 -13.62 1.26
N VAL A 28 -13.30 -12.43 0.66
CA VAL A 28 -12.60 -11.24 1.16
C VAL A 28 -13.55 -10.06 1.14
N HIS A 29 -13.68 -9.37 2.26
CA HIS A 29 -14.47 -8.14 2.35
C HIS A 29 -13.59 -6.90 2.16
N ALA A 30 -13.56 -6.37 0.95
CA ALA A 30 -12.79 -5.17 0.59
C ALA A 30 -13.68 -3.95 0.27
N ALA A 31 -14.98 -3.99 0.57
CA ALA A 31 -15.92 -2.88 0.32
C ALA A 31 -16.01 -1.88 1.51
N PRO A 32 -15.51 -0.64 1.40
CA PRO A 32 -15.49 0.32 2.51
C PRO A 32 -16.73 1.22 2.51
N PHE A 33 -17.94 0.65 2.63
CA PHE A 33 -19.18 1.41 2.47
C PHE A 33 -19.67 2.16 3.73
N ALA A 34 -18.96 2.03 4.85
CA ALA A 34 -19.29 2.67 6.14
C ALA A 34 -18.02 3.08 6.89
N ASP A 35 -18.12 4.10 7.75
CA ASP A 35 -17.02 4.75 8.46
C ASP A 35 -16.49 3.97 9.68
N SER A 36 -17.29 3.06 10.21
CA SER A 36 -16.94 2.17 11.31
C SER A 36 -16.90 0.72 10.84
N LEU A 37 -15.98 -0.08 11.40
CA LEU A 37 -15.84 -1.51 11.06
C LEU A 37 -17.15 -2.27 11.30
N ASP A 38 -17.79 -2.11 12.47
CA ASP A 38 -19.11 -2.67 12.75
C ASP A 38 -20.16 -2.25 11.72
N GLY A 39 -20.08 -1.02 11.20
CA GLY A 39 -20.96 -0.49 10.17
C GLY A 39 -20.77 -1.15 8.80
N THR A 40 -19.58 -1.72 8.54
CA THR A 40 -19.28 -2.49 7.32
C THR A 40 -19.71 -3.94 7.41
N SER A 41 -20.21 -4.40 8.56
CA SER A 41 -20.58 -5.80 8.79
C SER A 41 -21.61 -6.32 7.79
N VAL A 42 -21.35 -7.51 7.22
CA VAL A 42 -22.26 -8.21 6.30
C VAL A 42 -22.48 -9.68 6.67
N THR A 43 -23.55 -10.23 6.09
CA THR A 43 -23.82 -11.66 5.97
C THR A 43 -23.66 -12.08 4.52
N VAL A 44 -22.92 -13.17 4.29
CA VAL A 44 -22.78 -13.84 2.98
C VAL A 44 -23.68 -15.07 2.95
N ARG A 45 -24.56 -15.12 1.96
CA ARG A 45 -25.41 -16.27 1.67
C ARG A 45 -24.88 -17.04 0.47
N VAL A 46 -24.93 -18.36 0.58
CA VAL A 46 -24.67 -19.28 -0.52
C VAL A 46 -25.97 -20.02 -0.81
N ASN A 47 -26.48 -19.90 -2.04
CA ASN A 47 -27.76 -20.49 -2.47
C ASN A 47 -28.92 -20.13 -1.53
N GLY A 48 -28.94 -18.88 -1.05
CA GLY A 48 -29.97 -18.34 -0.15
C GLY A 48 -29.82 -18.71 1.33
N ALA A 49 -28.80 -19.47 1.73
CA ALA A 49 -28.53 -19.82 3.12
C ALA A 49 -27.39 -18.98 3.71
N ASP A 50 -27.61 -18.35 4.87
CA ASP A 50 -26.57 -17.63 5.62
C ASP A 50 -25.39 -18.59 5.91
N THR A 51 -24.21 -18.25 5.39
CA THR A 51 -23.02 -19.10 5.47
C THR A 51 -21.92 -18.42 6.29
N LEU A 52 -21.70 -17.12 6.04
CA LEU A 52 -20.79 -16.28 6.83
C LEU A 52 -21.60 -15.12 7.40
N THR A 53 -21.39 -14.77 8.66
CA THR A 53 -22.11 -13.71 9.35
C THR A 53 -21.12 -12.84 10.12
N ASN A 54 -21.43 -11.55 10.27
CA ASN A 54 -20.57 -10.59 10.93
C ASN A 54 -19.18 -10.49 10.26
N VAL A 55 -19.14 -10.52 8.93
CA VAL A 55 -17.91 -10.30 8.16
C VAL A 55 -17.75 -8.80 7.98
N GLU A 56 -16.68 -8.23 8.50
CA GLU A 56 -16.40 -6.79 8.45
C GLU A 56 -15.36 -6.47 7.38
N PHE A 57 -15.22 -5.18 7.04
CA PHE A 57 -14.18 -4.71 6.12
C PHE A 57 -12.79 -5.15 6.61
N GLY A 58 -12.01 -5.75 5.70
CA GLY A 58 -10.70 -6.31 6.00
C GLY A 58 -10.74 -7.81 6.35
N ASP A 59 -11.91 -8.37 6.67
CA ASP A 59 -12.02 -9.79 6.96
C ASP A 59 -11.87 -10.65 5.69
N PHE A 60 -11.29 -11.82 5.89
CA PHE A 60 -11.25 -12.88 4.90
C PHE A 60 -11.34 -14.25 5.57
N THR A 61 -11.77 -15.24 4.80
CA THR A 61 -11.84 -16.62 5.27
C THR A 61 -10.59 -17.41 4.93
N ASP A 62 -10.38 -18.53 5.62
CA ASP A 62 -9.65 -19.64 5.02
C ASP A 62 -10.40 -20.15 3.78
N TYR A 63 -9.74 -21.02 3.01
CA TYR A 63 -10.42 -21.69 1.90
C TYR A 63 -11.51 -22.62 2.43
N LEU A 64 -12.72 -22.47 1.89
CA LEU A 64 -13.87 -23.30 2.15
C LEU A 64 -14.01 -24.31 1.00
N ASP A 65 -14.11 -25.59 1.34
CA ASP A 65 -14.36 -26.66 0.36
C ASP A 65 -15.82 -26.65 -0.08
N LEU A 66 -16.06 -26.56 -1.37
CA LEU A 66 -17.38 -26.60 -2.00
C LEU A 66 -17.37 -27.59 -3.17
N PRO A 67 -18.40 -28.44 -3.31
CA PRO A 67 -18.53 -29.26 -4.51
C PRO A 67 -18.50 -28.40 -5.78
N PRO A 68 -17.93 -28.88 -6.89
CA PRO A 68 -18.02 -28.15 -8.15
C PRO A 68 -19.48 -28.06 -8.61
N GLY A 69 -19.87 -26.88 -9.12
CA GLY A 69 -21.25 -26.59 -9.49
C GLY A 69 -21.56 -25.10 -9.57
N ASP A 70 -22.84 -24.78 -9.79
CA ASP A 70 -23.34 -23.42 -9.85
C ASP A 70 -23.84 -22.95 -8.48
N TYR A 71 -23.47 -21.73 -8.11
CA TYR A 71 -23.81 -21.11 -6.84
C TYR A 71 -24.28 -19.68 -7.05
N THR A 72 -25.29 -19.27 -6.30
CA THR A 72 -25.66 -17.86 -6.14
C THR A 72 -25.09 -17.36 -4.82
N LEU A 73 -24.27 -16.32 -4.88
CA LEU A 73 -23.71 -15.61 -3.74
C LEU A 73 -24.47 -14.31 -3.54
N ASP A 74 -25.05 -14.12 -2.36
CA ASP A 74 -25.66 -12.85 -1.97
C ASP A 74 -24.93 -12.26 -0.77
N VAL A 75 -24.68 -10.96 -0.77
CA VAL A 75 -24.13 -10.22 0.38
C VAL A 75 -25.14 -9.18 0.84
N LEU A 76 -25.38 -9.17 2.15
CA LEU A 76 -26.36 -8.32 2.79
C LEU A 76 -25.72 -7.61 3.98
N PRO A 77 -25.90 -6.30 4.15
CA PRO A 77 -25.53 -5.62 5.38
C PRO A 77 -26.20 -6.27 6.59
N THR A 78 -25.44 -6.43 7.68
CA THR A 78 -25.90 -7.11 8.90
C THR A 78 -27.17 -6.45 9.44
N GLY A 79 -28.14 -7.28 9.84
CA GLY A 79 -29.44 -6.82 10.34
C GLY A 79 -30.44 -6.39 9.26
N THR A 80 -30.09 -6.50 7.97
CA THR A 80 -30.99 -6.21 6.85
C THR A 80 -31.43 -7.48 6.11
N THR A 81 -32.45 -7.36 5.27
CA THR A 81 -32.89 -8.42 4.33
C THR A 81 -32.67 -8.03 2.87
N THR A 82 -32.10 -6.85 2.63
CA THR A 82 -31.84 -6.32 1.28
C THR A 82 -30.50 -6.83 0.78
N VAL A 83 -30.51 -7.49 -0.36
CA VAL A 83 -29.29 -7.92 -1.04
C VAL A 83 -28.59 -6.70 -1.63
N ALA A 84 -27.37 -6.44 -1.19
CA ALA A 84 -26.53 -5.33 -1.67
C ALA A 84 -25.65 -5.76 -2.84
N MET A 85 -25.17 -7.00 -2.85
CA MET A 85 -24.42 -7.60 -3.95
C MET A 85 -24.95 -9.00 -4.23
N THR A 86 -25.03 -9.37 -5.50
CA THR A 86 -25.38 -10.72 -5.93
C THR A 86 -24.51 -11.14 -7.10
N ALA A 87 -24.09 -12.40 -7.13
CA ALA A 87 -23.36 -12.98 -8.25
C ALA A 87 -23.67 -14.46 -8.40
N ASP A 88 -23.89 -14.89 -9.63
CA ASP A 88 -23.93 -16.31 -9.99
C ASP A 88 -22.53 -16.74 -10.43
N VAL A 89 -21.98 -17.76 -9.77
CA VAL A 89 -20.63 -18.29 -10.02
C VAL A 89 -20.68 -19.78 -10.31
N THR A 90 -19.86 -20.23 -11.25
CA THR A 90 -19.65 -21.65 -11.54
C THR A 90 -18.27 -22.06 -11.02
N LEU A 91 -18.25 -22.97 -10.06
CA LEU A 91 -17.03 -23.50 -9.48
C LEU A 91 -16.58 -24.76 -10.23
N ALA A 92 -15.36 -24.73 -10.75
CA ALA A 92 -14.74 -25.89 -11.39
C ALA A 92 -14.09 -26.81 -10.35
N ASP A 93 -14.07 -28.11 -10.65
CA ASP A 93 -13.38 -29.13 -9.87
C ASP A 93 -11.90 -28.77 -9.71
N ASN A 94 -11.34 -29.04 -8.52
CA ASN A 94 -9.92 -28.85 -8.19
C ASN A 94 -9.38 -27.46 -8.54
N THR A 95 -10.19 -26.42 -8.32
CA THR A 95 -9.83 -25.03 -8.60
C THR A 95 -10.03 -24.18 -7.35
N ASP A 96 -9.04 -23.34 -7.08
CA ASP A 96 -9.05 -22.39 -5.97
C ASP A 96 -9.52 -21.02 -6.47
N TYR A 97 -10.40 -20.39 -5.72
CA TYR A 97 -10.94 -19.07 -6.03
C TYR A 97 -10.83 -18.15 -4.83
N THR A 98 -10.54 -16.88 -5.08
CA THR A 98 -10.76 -15.79 -4.12
C THR A 98 -11.85 -14.87 -4.66
N VAL A 99 -12.89 -14.65 -3.85
CA VAL A 99 -14.02 -13.77 -4.15
C VAL A 99 -13.91 -12.50 -3.31
N PHE A 100 -13.77 -11.37 -3.99
CA PHE A 100 -13.70 -10.06 -3.37
C PHE A 100 -15.07 -9.38 -3.41
N ALA A 101 -15.60 -9.00 -2.24
CA ALA A 101 -16.66 -8.01 -2.12
C ALA A 101 -16.03 -6.62 -2.13
N THR A 102 -16.46 -5.75 -3.03
CA THR A 102 -15.72 -4.54 -3.37
C THR A 102 -16.63 -3.36 -3.73
N GLY A 103 -16.04 -2.17 -3.89
CA GLY A 103 -16.77 -0.92 -4.16
C GLY A 103 -17.27 -0.27 -2.86
N ASN A 104 -17.70 0.99 -2.93
CA ASN A 104 -18.25 1.72 -1.78
C ASN A 104 -19.72 2.15 -1.97
N GLY A 105 -20.33 1.81 -3.12
CA GLY A 105 -21.73 2.11 -3.43
C GLY A 105 -22.01 3.58 -3.76
N THR A 106 -21.02 4.47 -3.60
CA THR A 106 -21.13 5.92 -3.84
C THR A 106 -20.31 6.35 -5.06
N LEU A 107 -19.01 6.05 -5.07
CA LEU A 107 -18.09 6.34 -6.17
C LEU A 107 -17.99 5.16 -7.13
N GLN A 108 -17.87 3.95 -6.58
CA GLN A 108 -17.83 2.71 -7.35
C GLN A 108 -18.95 1.76 -6.89
N PRO A 109 -19.70 1.14 -7.82
CA PRO A 109 -20.76 0.20 -7.48
C PRO A 109 -20.25 -0.96 -6.62
N LEU A 110 -21.09 -1.41 -5.68
CA LEU A 110 -20.80 -2.63 -4.93
C LEU A 110 -20.84 -3.84 -5.88
N ALA A 111 -19.80 -4.68 -5.83
CA ALA A 111 -19.68 -5.84 -6.71
C ALA A 111 -18.94 -7.00 -6.05
N LEU A 112 -19.28 -8.22 -6.47
CA LEU A 112 -18.51 -9.43 -6.21
C LEU A 112 -17.65 -9.74 -7.43
N GLN A 113 -16.35 -9.93 -7.23
CA GLN A 113 -15.40 -10.29 -8.27
C GLN A 113 -14.63 -11.52 -7.83
N ALA A 114 -14.62 -12.56 -8.67
CA ALA A 114 -13.90 -13.79 -8.41
C ALA A 114 -12.64 -13.86 -9.28
N VAL A 115 -11.54 -14.29 -8.68
CA VAL A 115 -10.30 -14.61 -9.37
C VAL A 115 -9.92 -16.06 -9.09
N VAL A 116 -9.21 -16.67 -10.04
CA VAL A 116 -8.66 -18.02 -9.88
C VAL A 116 -7.28 -17.91 -9.27
N ASP A 117 -7.01 -18.72 -8.26
CA ASP A 117 -5.75 -18.69 -7.52
C ASP A 117 -4.78 -19.75 -8.05
N ASP A 118 -3.50 -19.39 -8.08
CA ASP A 118 -2.42 -20.31 -8.42
C ASP A 118 -1.60 -20.59 -7.15
N ASN A 119 -2.07 -21.58 -6.40
CA ASN A 119 -1.41 -22.06 -5.18
C ASN A 119 -0.31 -23.09 -5.45
N THR A 120 0.17 -23.22 -6.70
CA THR A 120 1.32 -24.08 -6.98
C THR A 120 2.60 -23.46 -6.44
N ALA A 121 3.45 -24.28 -5.82
CA ALA A 121 4.67 -23.83 -5.18
C ALA A 121 5.59 -23.06 -6.16
N PRO A 122 6.17 -21.92 -5.74
CA PRO A 122 7.15 -21.20 -6.54
C PRO A 122 8.47 -21.97 -6.67
N ALA A 123 9.36 -21.54 -7.56
CA ALA A 123 10.71 -22.08 -7.63
C ALA A 123 11.46 -21.85 -6.31
N ALA A 124 12.44 -22.71 -6.03
CA ALA A 124 13.25 -22.61 -4.82
C ALA A 124 13.94 -21.25 -4.71
N GLY A 125 13.73 -20.56 -3.59
CA GLY A 125 14.24 -19.21 -3.35
C GLY A 125 13.30 -18.07 -3.77
N ASN A 126 12.21 -18.37 -4.47
CA ASN A 126 11.21 -17.39 -4.91
C ASN A 126 9.93 -17.46 -4.07
N LEU A 127 9.08 -16.44 -4.25
CA LEU A 127 7.70 -16.36 -3.80
C LEU A 127 6.78 -16.03 -4.99
N LYS A 128 5.47 -16.23 -4.82
CA LYS A 128 4.43 -15.75 -5.74
C LYS A 128 3.62 -14.62 -5.10
N LEU A 129 3.52 -13.51 -5.82
CA LEU A 129 2.76 -12.34 -5.40
C LEU A 129 1.76 -11.97 -6.50
N ARG A 130 0.49 -11.82 -6.13
CA ARG A 130 -0.49 -11.15 -6.97
C ARG A 130 -0.92 -9.85 -6.32
N VAL A 131 -1.04 -8.79 -7.11
CA VAL A 131 -1.56 -7.50 -6.65
C VAL A 131 -2.99 -7.36 -7.13
N VAL A 132 -3.88 -6.93 -6.24
CA VAL A 132 -5.28 -6.64 -6.55
C VAL A 132 -5.60 -5.21 -6.16
N HIS A 133 -6.12 -4.42 -7.10
CA HIS A 133 -6.56 -3.07 -6.79
C HIS A 133 -8.07 -3.06 -6.47
N ALA A 134 -8.43 -2.88 -5.20
CA ALA A 134 -9.81 -2.89 -4.72
C ALA A 134 -10.22 -1.62 -3.96
N ALA A 135 -9.47 -0.51 -4.10
CA ALA A 135 -9.70 0.74 -3.40
C ALA A 135 -10.56 1.73 -4.24
N PRO A 136 -11.83 2.02 -3.87
CA PRO A 136 -12.76 2.80 -4.70
C PRO A 136 -12.74 4.31 -4.40
N PHE A 137 -11.57 4.95 -4.45
CA PHE A 137 -11.40 6.34 -4.00
C PHE A 137 -11.76 7.42 -5.05
N ALA A 138 -12.22 7.03 -6.24
CA ALA A 138 -12.72 7.93 -7.27
C ALA A 138 -13.86 7.29 -8.08
N ASP A 139 -14.71 8.10 -8.72
CA ASP A 139 -15.88 7.65 -9.50
C ASP A 139 -15.54 7.33 -10.97
N SER A 140 -14.53 7.98 -11.53
CA SER A 140 -14.06 7.76 -12.89
C SER A 140 -13.05 6.62 -12.98
N THR A 141 -13.05 5.91 -14.12
CA THR A 141 -12.06 4.88 -14.42
C THR A 141 -10.64 5.42 -14.37
N ASP A 142 -10.41 6.65 -14.84
CA ASP A 142 -9.07 7.24 -14.82
C ASP A 142 -8.69 7.76 -13.44
N GLY A 143 -9.64 8.27 -12.65
CA GLY A 143 -9.39 8.77 -11.31
C GLY A 143 -8.98 7.68 -10.31
N THR A 144 -9.33 6.42 -10.58
CA THR A 144 -8.92 5.27 -9.74
C THR A 144 -7.64 4.60 -10.22
N ARG A 145 -7.05 4.99 -11.36
CA ARG A 145 -5.83 4.34 -11.85
C ARG A 145 -4.67 4.59 -10.90
N VAL A 146 -3.89 3.54 -10.63
CA VAL A 146 -2.70 3.60 -9.78
C VAL A 146 -1.51 2.90 -10.42
N SER A 147 -0.33 3.08 -9.85
CA SER A 147 0.84 2.25 -10.16
C SER A 147 1.47 1.72 -8.88
N VAL A 148 1.95 0.49 -8.92
CA VAL A 148 2.76 -0.08 -7.84
C VAL A 148 4.21 0.23 -8.09
N ARG A 149 4.86 0.82 -7.10
CA ARG A 149 6.23 1.30 -7.20
C ARG A 149 7.06 0.81 -6.03
N THR A 150 8.36 0.71 -6.23
CA THR A 150 9.32 0.65 -5.12
C THR A 150 9.29 1.96 -4.34
N ASP A 151 9.85 1.96 -3.15
CA ASP A 151 10.10 3.17 -2.36
C ASP A 151 10.74 4.31 -3.18
N ILE A 152 11.78 4.02 -3.96
CA ILE A 152 12.46 4.99 -4.85
C ILE A 152 11.68 5.36 -6.14
N GLY A 153 10.44 4.90 -6.29
CA GLY A 153 9.53 5.29 -7.37
C GLY A 153 9.57 4.45 -8.65
N ALA A 154 10.38 3.40 -8.73
CA ALA A 154 10.43 2.54 -9.90
C ALA A 154 9.16 1.66 -10.01
N VAL A 155 8.54 1.58 -11.19
CA VAL A 155 7.35 0.72 -11.40
C VAL A 155 7.74 -0.76 -11.25
N VAL A 156 6.95 -1.49 -10.48
CA VAL A 156 7.18 -2.93 -10.19
C VAL A 156 6.34 -3.80 -11.12
N GLY A 157 6.95 -4.83 -11.71
CA GLY A 157 6.23 -5.91 -12.39
C GLY A 157 5.34 -5.48 -13.57
N GLY A 158 5.57 -4.29 -14.15
CA GLY A 158 4.69 -3.72 -15.19
C GLY A 158 3.34 -3.23 -14.67
N LEU A 159 3.17 -3.10 -13.35
CA LEU A 159 1.98 -2.59 -12.69
C LEU A 159 1.90 -1.05 -12.78
N ALA A 160 1.96 -0.55 -14.01
CA ALA A 160 1.66 0.83 -14.35
C ALA A 160 0.20 0.96 -14.76
N ASP A 161 -0.42 2.06 -14.36
CA ASP A 161 -1.76 2.44 -14.81
C ASP A 161 -2.82 1.34 -14.58
N VAL A 162 -2.75 0.70 -13.41
CA VAL A 162 -3.61 -0.39 -12.96
C VAL A 162 -5.00 0.17 -12.69
N PRO A 163 -6.05 -0.25 -13.43
CA PRO A 163 -7.40 0.19 -13.19
C PRO A 163 -7.99 -0.50 -11.95
N PHE A 164 -9.02 0.11 -11.39
CA PHE A 164 -9.83 -0.48 -10.33
C PHE A 164 -10.33 -1.89 -10.72
N PHE A 165 -10.20 -2.83 -9.78
CA PHE A 165 -10.45 -4.27 -9.90
C PHE A 165 -9.54 -5.07 -10.83
N ALA A 166 -8.45 -4.48 -11.32
CA ALA A 166 -7.42 -5.31 -11.90
C ALA A 166 -6.75 -6.17 -10.83
N ALA A 167 -6.68 -7.47 -11.12
CA ALA A 167 -5.78 -8.41 -10.47
C ALA A 167 -4.64 -8.71 -11.44
N SER A 168 -3.40 -8.60 -10.97
CA SER A 168 -2.25 -8.99 -11.76
C SER A 168 -2.23 -10.51 -11.97
N PRO A 169 -1.48 -11.02 -12.96
CA PRO A 169 -0.96 -12.37 -12.88
C PRO A 169 -0.14 -12.55 -11.60
N TYR A 170 0.07 -13.79 -11.16
CA TYR A 170 1.07 -14.07 -10.12
C TYR A 170 2.46 -13.75 -10.67
N LEU A 171 3.13 -12.82 -10.00
CA LEU A 171 4.52 -12.46 -10.21
C LEU A 171 5.37 -13.42 -9.37
N GLU A 172 6.27 -14.15 -10.01
CA GLU A 172 7.25 -14.96 -9.30
C GLU A 172 8.55 -14.16 -9.13
N ILE A 173 8.87 -13.82 -7.88
CA ILE A 173 9.97 -12.92 -7.52
C ILE A 173 10.85 -13.54 -6.43
N PRO A 174 12.13 -13.14 -6.30
CA PRO A 174 12.99 -13.63 -5.22
C PRO A 174 12.42 -13.30 -3.83
N ALA A 175 12.67 -14.17 -2.85
CA ALA A 175 12.46 -13.82 -1.45
C ALA A 175 13.35 -12.66 -1.03
N GLY A 176 12.85 -11.80 -0.15
CA GLY A 176 13.58 -10.61 0.28
C GLY A 176 12.72 -9.66 1.12
N ASN A 177 13.35 -8.57 1.51
CA ASN A 177 12.68 -7.43 2.11
C ASN A 177 12.17 -6.51 0.98
N TYR A 178 10.90 -6.14 1.05
CA TYR A 178 10.25 -5.30 0.05
C TYR A 178 9.61 -4.09 0.71
N ASP A 179 9.86 -2.93 0.10
CA ASP A 179 9.24 -1.66 0.45
C ASP A 179 8.56 -1.11 -0.80
N LEU A 180 7.22 -1.14 -0.76
CA LEU A 180 6.36 -0.94 -1.91
C LEU A 180 5.26 0.07 -1.59
N LYS A 181 4.99 0.92 -2.57
CA LYS A 181 3.94 1.93 -2.48
C LYS A 181 2.98 1.87 -3.65
N VAL A 182 1.77 2.34 -3.41
CA VAL A 182 0.77 2.64 -4.43
C VAL A 182 0.75 4.13 -4.63
N ALA A 183 0.95 4.56 -5.87
CA ALA A 183 0.97 5.97 -6.26
C ALA A 183 0.04 6.22 -7.45
N THR A 184 -0.23 7.49 -7.71
CA THR A 184 -0.82 7.94 -8.98
C THR A 184 0.02 7.46 -10.18
N PRO A 185 -0.56 7.33 -11.39
CA PRO A 185 0.15 6.76 -12.54
C PRO A 185 1.41 7.54 -12.92
N ASP A 186 1.40 8.87 -12.76
CA ASP A 186 2.58 9.71 -12.98
C ASP A 186 3.57 9.69 -11.81
N GLY A 187 3.19 9.08 -10.67
CA GLY A 187 3.96 8.98 -9.44
C GLY A 187 3.98 10.25 -8.59
N SER A 188 3.25 11.30 -8.99
CA SER A 188 3.31 12.62 -8.35
C SER A 188 2.73 12.67 -6.93
N ALA A 189 1.84 11.74 -6.61
CA ALA A 189 1.25 11.55 -5.29
C ALA A 189 1.31 10.08 -4.89
N ASN A 190 1.81 9.82 -3.68
CA ASN A 190 1.71 8.52 -3.03
C ASN A 190 0.34 8.43 -2.33
N LEU A 191 -0.29 7.27 -2.45
CA LEU A 191 -1.64 7.02 -1.92
C LEU A 191 -1.59 6.06 -0.73
N ILE A 192 -0.72 5.04 -0.81
CA ILE A 192 -0.50 4.04 0.23
C ILE A 192 1.00 3.77 0.24
N ASP A 193 1.62 3.79 1.41
CA ASP A 193 3.03 3.47 1.60
C ASP A 193 3.15 2.33 2.60
N ALA A 194 3.73 1.19 2.21
CA ALA A 194 3.84 0.04 3.10
C ALA A 194 5.12 0.14 3.92
N THR A 195 5.07 -0.19 5.21
CA THR A 195 6.33 -0.41 5.95
C THR A 195 7.10 -1.57 5.30
N PRO A 196 8.45 -1.53 5.30
CA PRO A 196 9.26 -2.63 4.78
C PRO A 196 8.86 -3.99 5.34
N VAL A 197 8.61 -4.95 4.44
CA VAL A 197 8.10 -6.28 4.81
C VAL A 197 9.00 -7.39 4.29
N ASP A 198 9.35 -8.34 5.17
CA ASP A 198 10.08 -9.54 4.81
C ASP A 198 9.13 -10.58 4.20
N LEU A 199 9.36 -10.90 2.92
CA LEU A 199 8.60 -11.92 2.20
C LEU A 199 9.47 -13.17 2.00
N PRO A 200 9.18 -14.28 2.71
CA PRO A 200 10.02 -15.48 2.69
C PRO A 200 9.83 -16.31 1.42
N ALA A 201 10.85 -17.10 1.09
CA ALA A 201 10.78 -18.06 -0.02
C ALA A 201 9.67 -19.09 0.22
N GLY A 202 8.96 -19.46 -0.84
CA GLY A 202 7.82 -20.37 -0.78
C GLY A 202 6.48 -19.69 -0.49
N ALA A 203 6.46 -18.39 -0.15
CA ALA A 203 5.21 -17.68 0.07
C ALA A 203 4.39 -17.56 -1.23
N ILE A 204 3.07 -17.64 -1.08
CA ILE A 204 2.09 -17.35 -2.13
C ILE A 204 1.09 -16.41 -1.48
N LEU A 205 1.03 -15.16 -1.96
CA LEU A 205 0.19 -14.13 -1.36
C LEU A 205 -0.50 -13.26 -2.40
N ASP A 206 -1.66 -12.75 -2.00
CA ASP A 206 -2.29 -11.61 -2.66
C ASP A 206 -2.08 -10.37 -1.80
N VAL A 207 -1.68 -9.27 -2.40
CA VAL A 207 -1.67 -7.94 -1.75
C VAL A 207 -2.75 -7.10 -2.40
N VAL A 208 -3.73 -6.72 -1.57
CA VAL A 208 -4.93 -6.03 -2.01
C VAL A 208 -4.87 -4.58 -1.53
N ALA A 209 -4.88 -3.62 -2.44
CA ALA A 209 -5.09 -2.21 -2.09
C ALA A 209 -6.58 -2.00 -1.77
N VAL A 210 -6.90 -1.58 -0.55
CA VAL A 210 -8.26 -1.45 -0.02
C VAL A 210 -8.50 -0.06 0.56
N GLY A 211 -9.77 0.21 0.93
CA GLY A 211 -10.19 1.49 1.51
C GLY A 211 -10.56 2.52 0.46
N ASP A 212 -11.27 3.58 0.86
CA ASP A 212 -11.65 4.68 -0.03
C ASP A 212 -11.11 6.05 0.41
N GLY A 213 -10.39 6.09 1.53
CA GLY A 213 -9.84 7.32 2.12
C GLY A 213 -10.89 8.23 2.76
N VAL A 214 -12.16 7.81 2.79
CA VAL A 214 -13.28 8.59 3.34
C VAL A 214 -13.97 7.84 4.47
N ASN A 215 -14.49 6.65 4.17
CA ASN A 215 -15.13 5.75 5.12
C ASN A 215 -14.08 4.87 5.80
N GLN A 216 -13.20 4.25 5.01
CA GLN A 216 -12.10 3.45 5.53
C GLN A 216 -10.78 3.99 4.96
N PRO A 217 -9.72 4.07 5.78
CA PRO A 217 -8.42 4.55 5.32
C PRO A 217 -7.91 3.69 4.17
N LEU A 218 -7.17 4.31 3.24
CA LEU A 218 -6.45 3.55 2.23
C LEU A 218 -5.38 2.68 2.91
N GLY A 219 -5.22 1.45 2.45
CA GLY A 219 -4.27 0.52 3.05
C GLY A 219 -4.10 -0.76 2.25
N PHE A 220 -3.31 -1.68 2.80
CA PHE A 220 -3.10 -3.01 2.22
C PHE A 220 -3.71 -4.10 3.09
N LEU A 221 -4.38 -5.05 2.43
CA LEU A 221 -4.76 -6.33 3.00
C LEU A 221 -3.95 -7.42 2.29
N ALA A 222 -3.09 -8.13 3.02
CA ALA A 222 -2.31 -9.25 2.49
C ALA A 222 -2.98 -10.57 2.84
N LEU A 223 -3.22 -11.45 1.88
CA LEU A 223 -3.82 -12.76 2.11
C LEU A 223 -2.73 -13.83 2.13
N PRO A 224 -2.61 -14.67 3.17
CA PRO A 224 -3.49 -14.79 4.34
C PRO A 224 -2.98 -14.05 5.60
N LEU A 225 -2.13 -13.02 5.46
CA LEU A 225 -1.43 -12.39 6.58
C LEU A 225 -2.28 -11.38 7.39
N GLY A 226 -3.30 -10.78 6.78
CA GLY A 226 -4.05 -9.67 7.36
C GLY A 226 -3.62 -8.28 6.87
N PRO A 227 -4.11 -7.22 7.52
CA PRO A 227 -3.74 -5.85 7.17
C PRO A 227 -2.23 -5.65 7.36
N LEU A 228 -1.60 -4.94 6.43
CA LEU A 228 -0.19 -4.56 6.55
C LEU A 228 -0.08 -3.19 7.21
N ALA A 229 1.00 -2.99 7.96
CA ALA A 229 1.36 -1.67 8.46
C ALA A 229 1.76 -0.75 7.31
N THR A 230 1.40 0.52 7.45
CA THR A 230 1.67 1.58 6.47
C THR A 230 2.39 2.73 7.13
N GLU A 231 3.19 3.43 6.35
CA GLU A 231 3.87 4.67 6.71
C GLU A 231 3.07 5.87 6.18
N THR A 232 3.38 7.08 6.66
CA THR A 232 2.73 8.29 6.14
C THR A 232 3.24 8.53 4.72
N PRO A 233 2.38 8.53 3.69
CA PRO A 233 2.87 8.73 2.33
C PRO A 233 3.46 10.13 2.18
N VAL A 234 4.64 10.23 1.54
CA VAL A 234 5.23 11.54 1.23
C VAL A 234 4.29 12.38 0.37
N ASP A 235 3.97 13.58 0.85
CA ASP A 235 3.08 14.53 0.20
C ASP A 235 3.65 15.98 0.27
N GLY A 236 2.80 16.98 0.04
CA GLY A 236 3.19 18.39 0.10
C GLY A 236 3.22 19.01 1.50
N SER A 237 2.86 18.29 2.57
CA SER A 237 2.63 18.85 3.92
C SER A 237 3.87 19.52 4.52
N ALA A 238 5.06 18.97 4.29
CA ALA A 238 6.34 19.53 4.73
C ALA A 238 6.85 20.71 3.87
N SER A 239 6.20 20.99 2.73
CA SER A 239 6.64 22.04 1.81
C SER A 239 6.55 23.43 2.43
N GLY A 240 7.55 24.26 2.15
CA GLY A 240 7.51 25.69 2.47
C GLY A 240 8.78 26.21 3.13
N HIS A 241 8.67 27.44 3.64
CA HIS A 241 9.69 28.10 4.43
C HIS A 241 9.41 27.93 5.91
N TRP A 242 10.41 27.44 6.63
CA TRP A 242 10.39 27.16 8.06
C TRP A 242 11.38 28.09 8.74
N TYR A 243 11.01 28.71 9.85
CA TYR A 243 11.93 29.55 10.62
C TYR A 243 12.10 28.99 12.03
N VAL A 244 13.24 29.31 12.64
CA VAL A 244 13.54 28.93 14.03
C VAL A 244 13.02 30.02 14.98
N PRO A 245 12.04 29.74 15.86
CA PRO A 245 11.55 30.71 16.82
C PRO A 245 12.67 31.30 17.68
N GLY A 246 12.68 32.63 17.83
CA GLY A 246 13.72 33.35 18.56
C GLY A 246 14.99 33.67 17.75
N LEU A 247 15.15 33.10 16.55
CA LEU A 247 16.24 33.42 15.61
C LEU A 247 15.67 34.05 14.34
N THR A 248 15.68 35.39 14.25
CA THR A 248 15.12 36.13 13.09
C THR A 248 15.90 35.95 11.80
N THR A 249 17.07 35.31 11.88
CA THR A 249 18.04 35.13 10.80
C THR A 249 18.39 33.65 10.66
N THR A 250 17.49 32.71 10.90
CA THR A 250 17.78 31.28 10.63
C THR A 250 16.50 30.62 10.18
N GLY A 251 16.59 29.87 9.08
CA GLY A 251 15.46 29.14 8.56
C GLY A 251 15.86 28.04 7.60
N LEU A 252 14.87 27.24 7.29
CA LEU A 252 14.95 26.13 6.37
C LEU A 252 13.89 26.31 5.29
N ALA A 253 14.13 25.72 4.14
CA ALA A 253 13.14 25.59 3.10
C ALA A 253 13.13 24.14 2.64
N PHE A 254 11.95 23.52 2.61
CA PHE A 254 11.80 22.13 2.23
C PHE A 254 10.93 21.99 0.98
N SER A 255 11.27 21.01 0.15
CA SER A 255 10.57 20.65 -1.08
C SER A 255 10.46 19.13 -1.13
N PRO A 256 9.28 18.58 -0.77
CA PRO A 256 9.03 17.14 -0.84
C PRO A 256 9.07 16.63 -2.28
N MET A 257 9.51 15.39 -2.44
CA MET A 257 9.53 14.65 -3.70
C MET A 257 8.81 13.31 -3.52
N PRO A 258 7.46 13.28 -3.57
CA PRO A 258 6.65 12.07 -3.39
C PRO A 258 7.11 10.89 -4.23
N GLN A 259 7.46 11.15 -5.50
CA GLN A 259 7.89 10.09 -6.42
C GLN A 259 9.10 9.29 -5.87
N GLN A 260 9.92 9.89 -5.02
CA GLN A 260 11.21 9.36 -4.56
C GLN A 260 11.26 9.11 -3.04
N ASN A 261 10.15 9.30 -2.31
CA ASN A 261 10.14 9.30 -0.83
C ASN A 261 11.27 10.14 -0.23
N ARG A 262 11.47 11.31 -0.83
CA ARG A 262 12.62 12.17 -0.55
C ARG A 262 12.17 13.55 -0.14
N LEU A 263 12.92 14.15 0.77
CA LEU A 263 12.83 15.55 1.12
C LEU A 263 14.15 16.22 0.77
N VAL A 264 14.09 17.32 0.03
CA VAL A 264 15.25 18.17 -0.24
C VAL A 264 15.03 19.55 0.33
N GLY A 265 16.10 20.26 0.61
CA GLY A 265 15.97 21.59 1.17
C GLY A 265 17.25 22.39 1.23
N SER A 266 17.12 23.55 1.85
CA SER A 266 18.22 24.43 2.18
C SER A 266 18.09 24.90 3.61
N TRP A 267 19.20 24.97 4.32
CA TRP A 267 19.31 25.61 5.63
C TRP A 267 20.18 26.85 5.49
N TYR A 268 19.64 28.01 5.88
CA TYR A 268 20.36 29.27 5.85
C TYR A 268 20.44 29.89 7.25
N GLY A 269 21.58 30.54 7.51
CA GLY A 269 21.89 31.18 8.77
C GLY A 269 22.98 32.22 8.62
N TRP A 270 23.43 32.77 9.74
CA TRP A 270 24.52 33.75 9.80
C TRP A 270 25.49 33.35 10.92
N THR A 271 26.79 33.54 10.68
CA THR A 271 27.83 33.35 11.70
C THR A 271 27.77 34.47 12.75
N ALA A 272 28.50 34.29 13.86
CA ALA A 272 28.66 35.33 14.88
C ALA A 272 29.30 36.62 14.32
N ASP A 273 30.07 36.51 13.25
CA ASP A 273 30.73 37.63 12.56
C ASP A 273 29.84 38.28 11.48
N GLY A 274 28.60 37.79 11.31
CA GLY A 274 27.62 38.34 10.38
C GLY A 274 27.75 37.84 8.94
N GLU A 275 28.57 36.81 8.68
CA GLU A 275 28.66 36.18 7.37
C GLU A 275 27.51 35.20 7.16
N GLN A 276 26.95 35.17 5.97
CA GLN A 276 25.85 34.26 5.65
C GLN A 276 26.37 32.85 5.39
N VAL A 277 25.69 31.85 5.93
CA VAL A 277 26.00 30.43 5.73
C VAL A 277 24.81 29.74 5.09
N TYR A 278 25.09 28.87 4.13
CA TYR A 278 24.11 28.07 3.42
C TYR A 278 24.53 26.61 3.38
N TYR A 279 23.57 25.74 3.66
CA TYR A 279 23.70 24.30 3.50
C TYR A 279 22.63 23.78 2.56
N SER A 280 22.98 22.83 1.71
CA SER A 280 22.00 22.01 1.00
C SER A 280 21.70 20.75 1.79
N LEU A 281 20.42 20.36 1.79
CA LEU A 281 19.89 19.22 2.53
C LEU A 281 19.30 18.21 1.54
N ASP A 282 19.62 16.93 1.75
CA ASP A 282 19.10 15.84 0.95
C ASP A 282 18.88 14.60 1.83
N SER A 283 17.63 14.11 1.90
CA SER A 283 17.30 12.94 2.71
C SER A 283 17.76 11.62 2.10
N ALA A 284 18.14 11.57 0.82
CA ALA A 284 18.62 10.36 0.16
C ALA A 284 20.14 10.12 0.30
N GLY A 285 20.86 10.97 1.03
CA GLY A 285 22.23 10.71 1.46
C GLY A 285 23.37 11.13 0.53
N SER A 286 23.13 11.62 -0.69
CA SER A 286 24.14 12.39 -1.44
C SER A 286 23.59 13.04 -2.72
N LEU A 287 24.02 14.26 -3.00
CA LEU A 287 23.87 14.91 -4.32
C LEU A 287 24.80 14.32 -5.39
N SER A 288 25.72 13.40 -5.03
CA SER A 288 26.76 12.84 -5.93
C SER A 288 26.31 11.69 -6.82
N GLY A 289 25.10 11.14 -6.62
CA GLY A 289 24.53 10.13 -7.53
C GLY A 289 25.04 8.69 -7.30
N ASP A 290 25.55 8.38 -6.11
CA ASP A 290 26.22 7.10 -5.79
C ASP A 290 25.26 5.91 -5.60
N GLY A 291 23.95 6.12 -5.72
CA GLY A 291 22.97 5.06 -5.97
C GLY A 291 22.52 4.23 -4.76
N GLU A 292 23.06 4.43 -3.56
CA GLU A 292 22.47 3.89 -2.32
C GLU A 292 21.45 4.90 -1.78
N ALA A 293 20.21 4.78 -2.26
CA ALA A 293 19.10 5.57 -1.75
C ALA A 293 18.74 5.10 -0.34
N ASN A 294 19.13 5.87 0.67
CA ASN A 294 18.50 5.83 1.98
C ASN A 294 17.37 6.86 1.97
N GLY A 295 16.39 6.77 1.06
CA GLY A 295 15.31 7.74 0.82
C GLY A 295 14.37 7.91 2.03
N GLY A 296 14.91 8.36 3.16
CA GLY A 296 14.30 8.28 4.47
C GLY A 296 13.47 9.50 4.78
N PHE A 297 12.53 9.85 3.88
CA PHE A 297 11.39 10.67 4.27
C PHE A 297 10.14 9.82 4.19
N ASP A 298 9.55 9.53 5.35
CA ASP A 298 8.35 8.72 5.52
C ASP A 298 7.10 9.60 5.73
N GLY A 299 7.13 10.82 5.19
CA GLY A 299 6.07 11.83 5.38
C GLY A 299 6.08 12.53 6.75
N GLU A 300 6.74 11.97 7.76
CA GLU A 300 6.75 12.48 9.14
C GLU A 300 8.16 12.86 9.61
N SER A 301 9.18 12.07 9.30
CA SER A 301 10.57 12.27 9.71
C SER A 301 11.52 12.16 8.52
N ALA A 302 12.51 13.06 8.48
CA ALA A 302 13.58 13.02 7.49
C ALA A 302 14.95 13.14 8.13
N VAL A 303 15.87 12.24 7.74
CA VAL A 303 17.30 12.34 8.06
C VAL A 303 18.06 12.85 6.85
N PHE A 304 18.69 14.02 6.98
CA PHE A 304 19.43 14.68 5.93
C PHE A 304 20.94 14.58 6.15
N THR A 305 21.67 14.40 5.06
CA THR A 305 23.07 14.83 5.00
C THR A 305 23.12 16.35 4.82
N VAL A 306 23.82 17.04 5.74
CA VAL A 306 24.04 18.48 5.67
C VAL A 306 25.30 18.73 4.87
N ASN A 307 25.17 19.43 3.74
CA ASN A 307 26.29 19.73 2.86
C ASN A 307 26.63 21.22 2.90
N ALA A 308 27.87 21.54 3.25
CA ALA A 308 28.42 22.88 3.10
C ALA A 308 28.78 23.13 1.64
N LEU A 309 28.34 24.27 1.12
CA LEU A 309 28.63 24.70 -0.24
C LEU A 309 29.80 25.67 -0.23
N SER A 310 30.79 25.42 -1.07
CA SER A 310 31.97 26.29 -1.22
C SER A 310 32.41 26.39 -2.69
N GLY A 311 33.19 27.41 -3.01
CA GLY A 311 33.46 27.77 -4.40
C GLY A 311 32.27 28.50 -5.04
N GLY A 312 32.32 28.65 -6.36
CA GLY A 312 31.34 29.44 -7.10
C GLY A 312 31.45 30.95 -6.91
N SER A 313 31.01 31.71 -7.91
CA SER A 313 30.69 33.14 -7.79
C SER A 313 29.28 33.41 -8.27
N PHE A 314 28.62 34.44 -7.73
CA PHE A 314 27.26 34.81 -8.16
C PHE A 314 27.19 35.04 -9.67
N LEU A 315 26.29 34.31 -10.35
CA LEU A 315 26.11 34.35 -11.81
C LEU A 315 27.39 34.06 -12.61
N SER A 316 28.20 33.09 -12.15
CA SER A 316 29.39 32.60 -12.87
C SER A 316 29.30 31.09 -13.12
N GLU A 317 30.11 30.59 -14.05
CA GLU A 317 30.29 29.16 -14.31
C GLU A 317 31.35 28.51 -13.38
N ASP A 318 31.76 29.20 -12.32
CA ASP A 318 32.75 28.68 -11.36
C ASP A 318 32.21 27.42 -10.68
N ASP A 319 33.06 26.40 -10.52
CA ASP A 319 32.69 25.14 -9.89
C ASP A 319 32.25 25.35 -8.43
N VAL A 320 31.15 24.69 -8.05
CA VAL A 320 30.66 24.62 -6.67
C VAL A 320 30.93 23.22 -6.12
N THR A 321 31.52 23.17 -4.93
CA THR A 321 31.79 21.92 -4.20
C THR A 321 30.81 21.79 -3.05
N ALA A 322 30.08 20.67 -2.99
CA ALA A 322 29.27 20.27 -1.86
C ALA A 322 30.06 19.28 -0.99
N THR A 323 30.31 19.64 0.27
CA THR A 323 31.04 18.79 1.23
C THR A 323 30.10 18.40 2.36
N PRO A 324 29.88 17.09 2.63
CA PRO A 324 29.17 16.65 3.82
C PRO A 324 29.87 17.17 5.08
N VAL A 325 29.12 17.79 5.98
CA VAL A 325 29.65 18.37 7.24
C VAL A 325 28.90 17.90 8.48
N GLY A 326 27.80 17.18 8.31
CA GLY A 326 27.00 16.70 9.43
C GLY A 326 25.67 16.10 9.00
N THR A 327 24.83 15.85 9.99
CA THR A 327 23.46 15.34 9.84
C THR A 327 22.44 16.29 10.44
N LEU A 328 21.25 16.30 9.87
CA LEU A 328 20.08 16.99 10.41
C LEU A 328 18.91 16.00 10.37
N THR A 329 18.28 15.73 11.50
CA THR A 329 17.01 15.02 11.59
C THR A 329 15.92 16.04 11.79
N VAL A 330 14.81 15.92 11.07
CA VAL A 330 13.64 16.78 11.21
C VAL A 330 12.40 15.91 11.37
N ASP A 331 11.68 16.11 12.47
CA ASP A 331 10.43 15.43 12.79
C ASP A 331 9.27 16.43 12.67
N PHE A 332 8.40 16.22 11.70
CA PHE A 332 7.23 17.06 11.42
C PHE A 332 6.05 16.60 12.27
N ALA A 333 5.65 17.39 13.25
CA ALA A 333 4.45 17.11 14.03
C ALA A 333 3.18 17.39 13.22
N ASP A 334 3.22 18.45 12.39
CA ASP A 334 2.20 18.75 11.40
C ASP A 334 2.78 19.66 10.29
N CYS A 335 1.92 20.13 9.39
CA CYS A 335 2.29 21.06 8.32
C CYS A 335 2.69 22.48 8.80
N ARG A 336 2.69 22.76 10.12
CA ARG A 336 3.04 24.05 10.73
C ARG A 336 4.20 23.97 11.70
N THR A 337 4.43 22.82 12.31
CA THR A 337 5.37 22.65 13.42
C THR A 337 6.24 21.42 13.21
N ALA A 338 7.52 21.57 13.50
CA ALA A 338 8.50 20.49 13.44
C ALA A 338 9.58 20.72 14.49
N ALA A 339 10.28 19.65 14.88
CA ALA A 339 11.49 19.73 15.68
C ALA A 339 12.67 19.24 14.85
N ALA A 340 13.84 19.86 15.01
CA ALA A 340 15.04 19.45 14.30
C ALA A 340 16.20 19.22 15.26
N THR A 341 16.97 18.17 15.02
CA THR A 341 18.21 17.85 15.75
C THR A 341 19.35 17.78 14.76
N TYR A 342 20.45 18.50 15.01
CA TYR A 342 21.62 18.52 14.14
C TYR A 342 22.87 18.04 14.87
N ALA A 343 23.79 17.46 14.10
CA ALA A 343 25.11 17.08 14.55
C ALA A 343 26.15 17.31 13.45
N PHE A 344 27.08 18.24 13.66
CA PHE A 344 28.23 18.44 12.76
C PHE A 344 29.41 17.56 13.18
N GLU A 345 30.11 16.97 12.20
CA GLU A 345 31.14 15.94 12.44
C GLU A 345 32.28 16.42 13.37
N ASP A 346 32.69 17.68 13.24
CA ASP A 346 33.71 18.34 14.06
C ASP A 346 33.16 19.63 14.73
N GLY A 347 31.85 19.66 14.98
CA GLY A 347 31.15 20.90 15.36
C GLY A 347 30.14 20.73 16.50
N PRO A 348 29.31 21.75 16.72
CA PRO A 348 28.26 21.68 17.72
C PRO A 348 27.18 20.66 17.32
N THR A 349 26.52 20.11 18.32
CA THR A 349 25.26 19.40 18.20
C THR A 349 24.19 20.20 18.92
N GLY A 350 22.94 20.11 18.49
CA GLY A 350 21.84 20.76 19.19
C GLY A 350 20.50 20.49 18.53
N ASP A 351 19.48 21.11 19.10
CA ASP A 351 18.10 21.01 18.65
C ASP A 351 17.45 22.40 18.55
N PHE A 352 16.42 22.50 17.72
CA PHE A 352 15.58 23.68 17.61
C PHE A 352 14.19 23.34 17.06
N ASP A 353 13.19 24.11 17.49
CA ASP A 353 11.85 24.06 16.93
C ASP A 353 11.78 24.80 15.59
N LEU A 354 10.82 24.42 14.77
CA LEU A 354 10.53 25.01 13.48
C LEU A 354 9.06 25.35 13.33
N VAL A 355 8.81 26.50 12.70
CA VAL A 355 7.46 26.94 12.36
C VAL A 355 7.36 27.28 10.87
N ASN A 356 6.41 26.67 10.18
CA ASN A 356 6.13 26.92 8.76
C ASN A 356 5.38 28.24 8.59
N ILE A 357 5.94 29.18 7.83
CA ILE A 357 5.32 30.48 7.52
C ILE A 357 4.62 30.50 6.17
N THR A 358 4.80 29.46 5.36
CA THR A 358 4.14 29.31 4.06
C THR A 358 3.55 27.91 3.89
N PRO A 359 2.69 27.43 4.82
CA PRO A 359 2.07 26.12 4.67
C PRO A 359 1.16 26.10 3.44
N LEU A 360 1.06 24.95 2.79
CA LEU A 360 0.19 24.79 1.63
C LEU A 360 -1.30 25.01 1.99
N PRO A 361 -2.13 25.46 1.04
CA PRO A 361 -3.57 25.55 1.23
C PRO A 361 -4.16 24.19 1.69
N GLY A 362 -4.98 24.20 2.74
CA GLY A 362 -5.53 22.98 3.34
C GLY A 362 -4.85 22.55 4.64
N CYS A 363 -3.71 23.14 4.99
CA CYS A 363 -3.05 22.95 6.29
C CYS A 363 -3.87 23.54 7.45
N ALA A 364 -4.69 22.70 8.09
CA ALA A 364 -5.35 23.01 9.35
C ALA A 364 -4.35 22.89 10.51
N PRO A 365 -4.31 23.84 11.46
CA PRO A 365 -3.51 23.66 12.67
C PRO A 365 -4.01 22.43 13.44
N SER A 366 -3.10 21.61 13.95
CA SER A 366 -3.44 20.56 14.92
C SER A 366 -4.20 21.22 16.09
N ALA A 367 -5.26 20.57 16.57
CA ALA A 367 -6.00 21.06 17.71
C ALA A 367 -5.11 20.96 18.96
N GLU A 368 -4.78 22.10 19.58
CA GLU A 368 -4.07 22.18 20.87
C GLU A 368 -4.77 21.43 22.01
#